data_AF-A0A545AJ37-F1
#
_entry.id   AF-A0A545AJ37-F1
#
_cell.length_a   1.000
_cell.length_b   1.000
_cell.length_c   1.000
_cell.angle_alpha   90.00
_cell.angle_beta   90.00
_cell.angle_gamma   90.00
#
_symmetry.space_group_name_H-M   'P 1'
#
loop_
_entity.id
_entity.type
_entity.pdbx_description
1 polymer ?
#
loop_
_entity_poly.entity_id
_entity_poly.type
_entity_poly.pdbx_seq_one_letter_code
_entity_poly.pdbx_strand_id
1 'polypeptide(L)'
;MTAAPPDGWVPVEHRLFGFDRRRFRPALFVLGVALVLIYGTQALNAVIPWNDPTRAGDVLDLGDGATAVPPVGWQLEDGALVGAGNSGTSPTSSSITLAKAGAVIHLQGARFDGSASAFLDQVASVSDRTSAVSGQRTSYTTAAGLVGVVESESGPSGDGLRAAFKLATGTDADAAPALLVVVRTAPGQFERYRDQIDALLSSITPEAAR
;
A
#
# COMPACT_ATOMS: atom_id res chain seq x y z
N MET A 1 -25.76 -66.69 32.42
CA MET A 1 -26.45 -65.52 31.84
C MET A 1 -25.40 -64.44 31.62
N THR A 2 -24.89 -64.29 30.38
CA THR A 2 -23.97 -63.20 30.04
C THR A 2 -24.79 -61.95 29.79
N ALA A 3 -24.66 -60.95 30.66
CA ALA A 3 -25.31 -59.65 30.48
C ALA A 3 -24.85 -59.05 29.15
N ALA A 4 -25.81 -58.59 28.34
CA ALA A 4 -25.50 -57.86 27.12
C ALA A 4 -24.77 -56.54 27.50
N PRO A 5 -23.70 -56.17 26.77
CA PRO A 5 -22.99 -54.94 27.06
C PRO A 5 -23.91 -53.72 26.84
N PRO A 6 -23.76 -52.65 27.65
CA PRO A 6 -24.57 -51.45 27.53
C PRO A 6 -24.32 -50.72 26.20
N ASP A 7 -25.34 -50.03 25.69
CA ASP A 7 -25.23 -49.25 24.46
C ASP A 7 -24.12 -48.20 24.57
N GLY A 8 -23.19 -48.22 23.62
CA GLY A 8 -21.99 -47.38 23.62
C GLY A 8 -20.74 -48.01 24.24
N TRP A 9 -20.80 -49.26 24.69
CA TRP A 9 -19.63 -49.99 25.17
C TRP A 9 -18.67 -50.35 24.03
N VAL A 10 -17.45 -49.82 24.09
CA VAL A 10 -16.36 -50.13 23.14
C VAL A 10 -15.47 -51.24 23.73
N PRO A 11 -15.26 -52.38 23.06
CA PRO A 11 -14.36 -53.42 23.53
C PRO A 11 -12.93 -52.92 23.75
N VAL A 12 -12.21 -53.47 24.74
CA VAL A 12 -10.86 -53.02 25.14
C VAL A 12 -9.83 -53.22 24.02
N GLU A 13 -9.99 -54.25 23.19
CA GLU A 13 -9.18 -54.49 21.99
C GLU A 13 -9.30 -53.40 20.90
N HIS A 14 -10.24 -52.48 21.06
CA HIS A 14 -10.42 -51.32 20.18
C HIS A 14 -10.05 -50.00 20.87
N ARG A 15 -9.51 -50.05 22.09
CA ARG A 15 -9.06 -48.89 22.84
C ARG A 15 -7.54 -48.77 22.78
N LEU A 16 -7.05 -47.55 22.55
CA LEU A 16 -5.65 -47.20 22.72
C LEU A 16 -5.60 -45.98 23.65
N PHE A 17 -4.93 -46.09 24.80
CA PHE A 17 -4.93 -45.06 25.85
C PHE A 17 -6.32 -44.56 26.28
N GLY A 18 -7.33 -45.43 26.25
CA GLY A 18 -8.71 -45.06 26.60
C GLY A 18 -9.53 -44.43 25.46
N PHE A 19 -8.94 -44.19 24.29
CA PHE A 19 -9.62 -43.68 23.11
C PHE A 19 -10.03 -44.80 22.14
N ASP A 20 -11.22 -44.68 21.54
CA ASP A 20 -11.71 -45.56 20.49
C ASP A 20 -10.85 -45.40 19.21
N ARG A 21 -10.12 -46.45 18.85
CA ARG A 21 -9.21 -46.52 17.70
C ARG A 21 -9.92 -46.25 16.37
N ARG A 22 -11.24 -46.47 16.28
CA ARG A 22 -12.05 -46.21 15.07
C ARG A 22 -12.23 -44.71 14.81
N ARG A 23 -12.22 -43.89 15.85
CA ARG A 23 -12.37 -42.42 15.76
C ARG A 23 -11.06 -41.68 15.58
N PHE A 24 -9.92 -42.37 15.74
CA PHE A 24 -8.61 -41.74 15.68
C PHE A 24 -8.29 -41.14 14.30
N ARG A 25 -8.64 -41.85 13.21
CA ARG A 25 -8.45 -41.37 11.83
C ARG A 25 -9.24 -40.09 11.51
N PRO A 26 -10.57 -40.04 11.71
CA PRO A 26 -11.32 -38.81 11.47
C PRO A 26 -10.88 -37.68 12.42
N ALA A 27 -10.50 -37.97 13.67
CA ALA A 27 -9.96 -36.98 14.59
C ALA A 27 -8.63 -36.38 14.09
N LEU A 28 -7.72 -37.22 13.58
CA LEU A 28 -6.44 -36.77 13.01
C LEU A 28 -6.66 -35.93 11.74
N PHE A 29 -7.64 -36.31 10.91
CA PHE A 29 -8.02 -35.52 9.74
C PHE A 29 -8.53 -34.12 10.13
N VAL A 30 -9.45 -34.04 11.09
CA VAL A 30 -9.96 -32.76 11.60
C VAL A 30 -8.84 -31.93 12.23
N LEU A 31 -7.93 -32.57 12.98
CA LEU A 31 -6.74 -31.91 13.53
C LEU A 31 -5.85 -31.36 12.41
N GLY A 32 -5.61 -32.13 11.35
CA GLY A 32 -4.86 -31.68 10.18
C GLY A 32 -5.50 -30.47 9.52
N VAL A 33 -6.82 -30.50 9.28
CA VAL A 33 -7.57 -29.36 8.75
C VAL A 33 -7.46 -28.14 9.67
N ALA A 34 -7.61 -28.33 10.98
CA ALA A 34 -7.47 -27.25 11.96
C ALA A 34 -6.06 -26.63 11.94
N LEU A 35 -5.00 -27.45 11.87
CA LEU A 35 -3.62 -26.97 11.75
C LEU A 35 -3.39 -26.21 10.44
N VAL A 36 -3.94 -26.69 9.33
CA VAL A 36 -3.86 -25.98 8.04
C VAL A 36 -4.60 -24.64 8.11
N LEU A 37 -5.76 -24.56 8.77
CA LEU A 37 -6.50 -23.30 8.90
C LEU A 37 -5.79 -22.30 9.84
N ILE A 38 -5.20 -22.78 10.95
CA ILE A 38 -4.49 -21.93 11.92
C ILE A 38 -3.16 -21.45 11.35
N TYR A 39 -2.37 -22.34 10.75
CA TYR A 39 -0.99 -22.06 10.35
C TYR A 39 -0.83 -21.82 8.85
N GLY A 40 -1.74 -22.29 8.01
CA GLY A 40 -1.63 -22.18 6.56
C GLY A 40 -1.65 -20.73 6.08
N THR A 41 -2.47 -19.87 6.68
CA THR A 41 -2.51 -18.43 6.36
C THR A 41 -1.21 -17.73 6.75
N GLN A 42 -0.68 -18.02 7.94
CA GLN A 42 0.58 -17.47 8.43
C GLN A 42 1.78 -17.96 7.59
N ALA A 43 1.80 -19.25 7.23
CA ALA A 43 2.83 -19.84 6.41
C ALA A 43 2.80 -19.27 4.98
N LEU A 44 1.62 -19.09 4.40
CA LEU A 44 1.47 -18.45 3.10
C LEU A 44 1.94 -16.99 3.13
N ASN A 45 1.59 -16.25 4.17
CA ASN A 45 2.05 -14.87 4.36
C ASN A 45 3.58 -14.77 4.53
N ALA A 46 4.20 -15.75 5.19
CA ALA A 46 5.66 -15.79 5.38
C ALA A 46 6.45 -16.13 4.11
N VAL A 47 5.82 -16.72 3.10
CA VAL A 47 6.44 -17.05 1.80
C VAL A 47 6.49 -15.82 0.88
N ILE A 48 5.64 -14.82 1.09
CA ILE A 48 5.65 -13.58 0.33
C ILE A 48 6.79 -12.70 0.89
N PRO A 49 7.87 -12.44 0.14
CA PRO A 49 8.97 -11.62 0.63
C PRO A 49 8.48 -10.20 0.87
N TRP A 50 8.35 -9.83 2.15
CA TRP A 50 7.98 -8.48 2.59
C TRP A 50 8.99 -7.40 2.17
N ASN A 51 10.25 -7.79 1.95
CA ASN A 51 11.32 -6.86 1.61
C ASN A 51 11.52 -6.78 0.10
N ASP A 52 10.81 -5.88 -0.58
CA ASP A 52 11.17 -5.44 -1.92
C ASP A 52 11.73 -4.01 -1.89
N PRO A 53 13.03 -3.84 -1.58
CA PRO A 53 13.65 -2.55 -1.61
C PRO A 53 13.82 -2.09 -3.07
N THR A 54 13.31 -0.91 -3.36
CA THR A 54 13.52 -0.19 -4.61
C THR A 54 15.01 -0.01 -4.89
N ARG A 55 15.40 -0.32 -6.13
CA ARG A 55 16.76 -0.31 -6.64
C ARG A 55 16.96 0.87 -7.58
N ALA A 56 18.22 1.24 -7.80
CA ALA A 56 18.53 2.25 -8.81
C ALA A 56 18.12 1.76 -10.21
N GLY A 57 17.34 2.57 -10.92
CA GLY A 57 16.78 2.23 -12.22
C GLY A 57 15.35 1.70 -12.18
N ASP A 58 14.78 1.48 -10.99
CA ASP A 58 13.36 1.18 -10.86
C ASP A 58 12.53 2.41 -11.25
N VAL A 59 11.40 2.16 -11.90
CA VAL A 59 10.44 3.19 -12.31
C VAL A 59 9.05 2.72 -11.91
N LEU A 60 8.35 3.52 -11.12
CA LEU A 60 6.97 3.29 -10.74
C LEU A 60 6.05 3.59 -11.91
N ASP A 61 5.13 2.67 -12.18
CA ASP A 61 4.05 2.88 -13.14
C ASP A 61 2.88 3.56 -12.42
N LEU A 62 2.62 4.83 -12.77
CA LEU A 62 1.49 5.58 -12.23
C LEU A 62 0.21 5.35 -13.04
N GLY A 63 0.28 4.62 -14.16
CA GLY A 63 -0.81 4.36 -15.10
C GLY A 63 -0.85 5.32 -16.28
N ASP A 64 -1.41 4.84 -17.40
CA ASP A 64 -1.48 5.56 -18.70
C ASP A 64 -0.14 6.20 -19.10
N GLY A 65 0.98 5.52 -18.85
CA GLY A 65 2.32 6.00 -19.23
C GLY A 65 2.91 7.11 -18.37
N ALA A 66 2.20 7.57 -17.32
CA ALA A 66 2.79 8.41 -16.29
C ALA A 66 3.73 7.59 -15.40
N THR A 67 4.86 8.17 -15.00
CA THR A 67 5.88 7.45 -14.23
C THR A 67 6.49 8.30 -13.12
N ALA A 68 7.08 7.65 -12.13
CA ALA A 68 7.89 8.29 -11.10
C ALA A 68 9.09 7.43 -10.72
N VAL A 69 10.21 8.05 -10.32
CA VAL A 69 11.41 7.33 -9.88
C VAL A 69 11.38 7.23 -8.35
N PRO A 70 11.27 6.02 -7.77
CA PRO A 70 11.28 5.85 -6.33
C PRO A 70 12.68 6.14 -5.76
N PRO A 71 12.79 6.70 -4.54
CA PRO A 71 14.09 6.87 -3.92
C PRO A 71 14.68 5.51 -3.53
N VAL A 72 15.98 5.33 -3.75
CA VAL A 72 16.64 4.04 -3.54
C VAL A 72 16.59 3.55 -2.08
N GLY A 73 16.38 2.24 -1.92
CA GLY A 73 16.34 1.58 -0.62
C GLY A 73 15.08 1.86 0.20
N TRP A 74 14.02 2.36 -0.42
CA TRP A 74 12.66 2.36 0.15
C TRP A 74 11.98 1.04 -0.16
N GLN A 75 11.19 0.51 0.76
CA GLN A 75 10.43 -0.72 0.52
C GLN A 75 9.16 -0.38 -0.26
N LEU A 76 8.93 -1.07 -1.38
CA LEU A 76 7.67 -1.00 -2.12
C LEU A 76 6.69 -1.99 -1.48
N GLU A 77 5.72 -1.48 -0.72
CA GLU A 77 4.71 -2.31 -0.05
C GLU A 77 3.53 -2.63 -0.98
N ASP A 78 3.17 -1.68 -1.84
CA ASP A 78 2.09 -1.80 -2.82
C ASP A 78 2.42 -0.93 -4.03
N GLY A 79 2.00 -1.35 -5.22
CA GLY A 79 2.25 -0.64 -6.48
C GLY A 79 2.77 -1.49 -7.62
N ALA A 80 2.95 -0.86 -8.78
CA ALA A 80 3.47 -1.50 -9.99
C ALA A 80 4.77 -0.84 -10.46
N LEU A 81 5.72 -1.66 -10.91
CA LEU A 81 6.93 -1.21 -11.58
C LEU A 81 6.77 -1.35 -13.11
N VAL A 82 7.32 -0.39 -13.84
CA VAL A 82 7.36 -0.43 -15.30
C VAL A 82 8.16 -1.66 -15.75
N GLY A 83 7.59 -2.47 -16.63
CA GLY A 83 8.25 -3.66 -17.19
C GLY A 83 8.20 -4.92 -16.33
N ALA A 84 7.59 -4.88 -15.14
CA ALA A 84 7.44 -6.05 -14.26
C ALA A 84 6.38 -7.08 -14.74
N GLY A 85 5.76 -6.87 -15.92
CA GLY A 85 4.73 -7.74 -16.49
C GLY A 85 3.31 -7.46 -15.99
N ASN A 86 3.16 -6.50 -15.07
CA ASN A 86 1.89 -5.99 -14.55
C ASN A 86 1.20 -5.19 -15.66
N SER A 87 0.40 -5.86 -16.48
CA SER A 87 -0.34 -5.22 -17.57
C SER A 87 -1.61 -4.58 -17.01
N GLY A 88 -1.70 -3.24 -17.01
CA GLY A 88 -2.98 -2.53 -16.83
C GLY A 88 -3.12 -1.62 -15.61
N THR A 89 -2.05 -0.90 -15.21
CA THR A 89 -2.18 0.17 -14.20
C THR A 89 -2.99 1.32 -14.77
N SER A 90 -4.12 1.68 -14.12
CA SER A 90 -4.88 2.88 -14.46
C SER A 90 -4.45 4.04 -13.56
N PRO A 91 -4.27 5.27 -14.09
CA PRO A 91 -3.87 6.44 -13.31
C PRO A 91 -4.95 6.96 -12.36
N THR A 92 -6.09 6.28 -12.31
CA THR A 92 -7.22 6.63 -11.46
C THR A 92 -7.50 5.59 -10.39
N SER A 93 -6.78 4.45 -10.45
CA SER A 93 -6.84 3.39 -9.45
C SER A 93 -5.44 2.95 -9.00
N SER A 94 -4.38 3.64 -9.45
CA SER A 94 -3.02 3.38 -9.00
C SER A 94 -2.86 3.82 -7.56
N SER A 95 -2.39 2.90 -6.72
CA SER A 95 -2.01 3.12 -5.33
C SER A 95 -0.61 2.56 -5.17
N ILE A 96 0.31 3.41 -4.76
CA ILE A 96 1.70 3.02 -4.50
C ILE A 96 2.05 3.43 -3.08
N THR A 97 2.62 2.50 -2.33
CA THR A 97 3.08 2.74 -0.97
C THR A 97 4.55 2.39 -0.86
N LEU A 98 5.35 3.39 -0.46
CA LEU A 98 6.77 3.26 -0.17
C LEU A 98 7.00 3.49 1.32
N ALA A 99 7.75 2.61 1.98
CA ALA A 99 8.06 2.74 3.41
C ALA A 99 9.57 2.66 3.69
N LYS A 100 10.04 3.48 4.62
CA LYS A 100 11.44 3.45 5.10
C LYS A 100 11.56 4.01 6.51
N ALA A 101 11.93 3.15 7.46
CA ALA A 101 12.34 3.55 8.81
C ALA A 101 11.44 4.62 9.47
N GLY A 102 10.13 4.41 9.43
CA GLY A 102 9.13 5.31 10.03
C GLY A 102 8.69 6.49 9.15
N ALA A 103 9.15 6.56 7.90
CA ALA A 103 8.59 7.41 6.86
C ALA A 103 7.80 6.56 5.86
N VAL A 104 6.65 7.08 5.43
CA VAL A 104 5.78 6.45 4.43
C VAL A 104 5.41 7.48 3.38
N ILE A 105 5.49 7.09 2.11
CA ILE A 105 5.05 7.87 0.96
C ILE A 105 3.95 7.09 0.27
N HIS A 106 2.77 7.70 0.15
CA HIS A 106 1.65 7.16 -0.59
C HIS A 106 1.44 8.00 -1.85
N LEU A 107 1.36 7.36 -3.01
CA LEU A 107 0.95 7.97 -4.26
C LEU A 107 -0.38 7.36 -4.66
N GLN A 108 -1.36 8.22 -4.93
CA GLN A 108 -2.70 7.79 -5.30
C GLN A 108 -3.20 8.58 -6.51
N GLY A 109 -3.53 7.86 -7.57
CA GLY A 109 -4.21 8.39 -8.73
C GLY A 109 -5.71 8.55 -8.49
N ALA A 110 -6.32 9.62 -9.01
CA ALA A 110 -7.74 9.90 -8.89
C ALA A 110 -8.28 10.62 -10.13
N ARG A 111 -9.59 10.46 -10.40
CA ARG A 111 -10.31 11.33 -11.34
C ARG A 111 -10.76 12.59 -10.62
N PHE A 112 -10.40 13.73 -11.17
CA PHE A 112 -10.84 15.02 -10.66
C PHE A 112 -10.82 16.05 -11.78
N ASP A 113 -11.92 16.78 -11.96
CA ASP A 113 -12.00 17.90 -12.91
C ASP A 113 -11.69 19.20 -12.19
N GLY A 114 -10.75 19.97 -12.73
CA GLY A 114 -10.28 21.24 -12.17
C GLY A 114 -8.80 21.21 -11.74
N SER A 115 -8.38 22.31 -11.11
CA SER A 115 -6.97 22.55 -10.79
C SER A 115 -6.44 21.65 -9.66
N ALA A 116 -5.11 21.50 -9.59
CA ALA A 116 -4.43 20.78 -8.50
C ALA A 116 -4.75 21.35 -7.11
N SER A 117 -4.92 22.67 -6.98
CA SER A 117 -5.30 23.30 -5.72
C SER A 117 -6.71 22.93 -5.29
N ALA A 118 -7.68 22.92 -6.24
CA ALA A 118 -9.05 22.52 -5.97
C ALA A 118 -9.14 21.03 -5.60
N PHE A 119 -8.28 20.20 -6.20
CA PHE A 119 -8.17 18.79 -5.80
C PHE A 119 -7.67 18.64 -4.36
N LEU A 120 -6.65 19.39 -3.93
CA LEU A 120 -6.22 19.39 -2.52
C LEU A 120 -7.34 19.86 -1.60
N ASP A 121 -8.10 20.89 -1.98
CA ASP A 121 -9.24 21.34 -1.19
C ASP A 121 -10.28 20.23 -1.00
N GLN A 122 -10.57 19.47 -2.06
CA GLN A 122 -11.47 18.34 -2.01
C GLN A 122 -10.93 17.20 -1.14
N VAL A 123 -9.66 16.82 -1.31
CA VAL A 123 -9.01 15.78 -0.48
C VAL A 123 -9.06 16.19 0.99
N ALA A 124 -8.80 17.45 1.26
CA ALA A 124 -8.68 17.96 2.59
C ALA A 124 -10.08 18.19 3.22
N SER A 125 -11.15 18.41 2.45
CA SER A 125 -12.52 18.47 2.97
C SER A 125 -13.04 17.09 3.41
N VAL A 126 -12.56 16.03 2.77
CA VAL A 126 -12.89 14.63 3.10
C VAL A 126 -11.98 14.07 4.21
N SER A 127 -10.77 14.60 4.35
CA SER A 127 -9.82 14.17 5.38
C SER A 127 -10.21 14.70 6.76
N ASP A 128 -10.18 13.84 7.78
CA ASP A 128 -10.29 14.27 9.18
C ASP A 128 -9.02 15.03 9.60
N ARG A 129 -9.10 16.37 9.60
CA ARG A 129 -7.99 17.30 9.89
C ARG A 129 -7.98 17.81 11.33
N THR A 130 -8.79 17.22 12.21
CA THR A 130 -9.16 17.81 13.51
C THR A 130 -7.98 18.07 14.47
N SER A 131 -6.76 17.60 14.17
CA SER A 131 -5.60 17.82 15.04
C SER A 131 -4.29 18.19 14.32
N ALA A 132 -4.30 18.38 13.00
CA ALA A 132 -3.09 18.73 12.25
C ALA A 132 -3.12 20.18 11.77
N VAL A 133 -1.96 20.83 11.81
CA VAL A 133 -1.77 22.20 11.33
C VAL A 133 -1.16 22.14 9.92
N SER A 134 -1.91 22.65 8.94
CA SER A 134 -1.42 22.81 7.57
C SER A 134 -0.59 24.10 7.43
N GLY A 135 0.54 24.01 6.73
CA GLY A 135 1.37 25.15 6.36
C GLY A 135 0.82 25.90 5.14
N GLN A 136 1.60 26.88 4.66
CA GLN A 136 1.25 27.65 3.47
C GLN A 136 1.42 26.81 2.21
N ARG A 137 0.42 26.85 1.32
CA ARG A 137 0.49 26.20 0.01
C ARG A 137 1.46 26.93 -0.91
N THR A 138 2.28 26.14 -1.60
CA THR A 138 3.25 26.64 -2.58
C THR A 138 3.07 25.89 -3.88
N SER A 139 3.24 26.58 -5.01
CA SER A 139 3.28 25.92 -6.32
C SER A 139 4.59 25.12 -6.45
N TYR A 140 4.51 23.91 -7.00
CA TYR A 140 5.67 23.09 -7.29
C TYR A 140 5.65 22.67 -8.76
N THR A 141 6.80 22.71 -9.43
CA THR A 141 6.93 22.28 -10.83
C THR A 141 7.91 21.14 -10.91
N THR A 142 7.47 20.00 -11.45
CA THR A 142 8.34 18.82 -11.63
C THR A 142 9.34 19.05 -12.76
N ALA A 143 10.39 18.22 -12.86
CA ALA A 143 11.37 18.32 -13.95
C ALA A 143 10.74 18.10 -15.34
N ALA A 144 9.62 17.37 -15.41
CA ALA A 144 8.85 17.15 -16.62
C ALA A 144 7.84 18.29 -16.94
N GLY A 145 7.81 19.35 -16.13
CA GLY A 145 6.95 20.53 -16.35
C GLY A 145 5.53 20.39 -15.79
N LEU A 146 5.23 19.36 -14.99
CA LEU A 146 3.95 19.27 -14.30
C LEU A 146 3.85 20.34 -13.22
N VAL A 147 2.79 21.14 -13.26
CA VAL A 147 2.51 22.14 -12.23
C VAL A 147 1.55 21.54 -11.21
N GLY A 148 1.98 21.54 -9.96
CA GLY A 148 1.21 21.08 -8.82
C GLY A 148 1.25 22.05 -7.66
N VAL A 149 0.66 21.62 -6.56
CA VAL A 149 0.63 22.37 -5.30
C VAL A 149 1.10 21.47 -4.18
N VAL A 150 1.95 22.01 -3.31
CA VAL A 150 2.46 21.34 -2.12
C VAL A 150 1.97 22.06 -0.86
N GLU A 151 1.63 21.30 0.17
CA GLU A 151 1.19 21.75 1.48
C GLU A 151 1.89 20.92 2.54
N SER A 152 2.65 21.55 3.43
CA SER A 152 3.22 20.86 4.60
C SER A 152 2.15 20.68 5.68
N GLU A 153 2.28 19.64 6.49
CA GLU A 153 1.38 19.33 7.59
C GLU A 153 2.19 18.93 8.82
N SER A 154 1.84 19.44 9.99
CA SER A 154 2.46 19.08 11.26
C SER A 154 1.40 18.84 12.33
N GLY A 155 1.49 17.75 13.07
CA GLY A 155 0.53 17.41 14.12
C GLY A 155 1.02 16.35 15.09
N PRO A 156 0.18 15.93 16.06
CA PRO A 156 0.52 14.92 17.06
C PRO A 156 0.89 13.55 16.46
N SER A 157 0.38 13.25 15.26
CA SER A 157 0.63 12.01 14.51
C SER A 157 1.93 12.04 13.70
N GLY A 158 2.60 13.19 13.58
CA GLY A 158 3.81 13.34 12.78
C GLY A 158 3.86 14.62 11.96
N ASP A 159 4.96 14.74 11.22
CA ASP A 159 5.14 15.75 10.18
C ASP A 159 4.93 15.11 8.81
N GLY A 160 4.39 15.87 7.87
CA GLY A 160 4.03 15.38 6.56
C GLY A 160 4.02 16.44 5.48
N LEU A 161 3.85 15.96 4.25
CA LEU A 161 3.73 16.77 3.05
C LEU A 161 2.61 16.18 2.20
N ARG A 162 1.73 17.02 1.69
CA ARG A 162 0.75 16.66 0.68
C ARG A 162 1.09 17.42 -0.58
N ALA A 163 1.19 16.70 -1.69
CA ALA A 163 1.35 17.29 -3.00
C ALA A 163 0.23 16.81 -3.91
N ALA A 164 -0.30 17.71 -4.73
CA ALA A 164 -1.21 17.36 -5.80
C ALA A 164 -0.64 17.79 -7.13
N PHE A 165 -0.72 16.88 -8.10
CA PHE A 165 -0.33 17.13 -9.49
C PHE A 165 -1.47 16.75 -10.42
N LYS A 166 -1.53 17.39 -11.57
CA LYS A 166 -2.33 16.92 -12.71
C LYS A 166 -1.41 16.16 -13.64
N LEU A 167 -1.81 14.98 -14.10
CA LEU A 167 -0.98 14.11 -14.94
C LEU A 167 -0.98 14.53 -16.42
N ALA A 168 -1.05 15.83 -16.69
CA ALA A 168 -0.89 16.40 -18.02
C ALA A 168 -0.34 17.82 -17.93
N THR A 169 0.24 18.29 -19.04
CA THR A 169 0.76 19.65 -19.19
C THR A 169 -0.08 20.44 -20.20
N GLY A 170 -0.17 21.75 -20.04
CA GLY A 170 -0.84 22.64 -21.01
C GLY A 170 -2.31 22.89 -20.70
N THR A 171 -3.10 23.17 -21.73
CA THR A 171 -4.50 23.64 -21.60
C THR A 171 -5.47 22.58 -21.12
N ASP A 172 -5.18 21.31 -21.33
CA ASP A 172 -6.05 20.19 -20.94
C ASP A 172 -5.70 19.64 -19.54
N ALA A 173 -4.76 20.29 -18.83
CA ALA A 173 -4.30 19.85 -17.52
C ALA A 173 -5.45 19.70 -16.52
N ASP A 174 -6.45 20.58 -16.55
CA ASP A 174 -7.57 20.55 -15.60
C ASP A 174 -8.50 19.34 -15.78
N ALA A 175 -8.60 18.77 -16.98
CA ALA A 175 -9.40 17.57 -17.24
C ALA A 175 -8.61 16.26 -17.04
N ALA A 176 -7.28 16.36 -16.88
CA ALA A 176 -6.44 15.18 -16.70
C ALA A 176 -6.62 14.53 -15.32
N PRO A 177 -6.28 13.23 -15.18
CA PRO A 177 -6.22 12.58 -13.88
C PRO A 177 -5.34 13.36 -12.89
N ALA A 178 -5.73 13.35 -11.62
CA ALA A 178 -4.98 13.95 -10.54
C ALA A 178 -4.16 12.89 -9.80
N LEU A 179 -2.98 13.27 -9.35
CA LEU A 179 -2.12 12.46 -8.49
C LEU A 179 -1.99 13.15 -7.14
N LEU A 180 -2.36 12.44 -6.07
CA LEU A 180 -2.10 12.82 -4.69
C LEU A 180 -0.82 12.11 -4.21
N VAL A 181 0.14 12.86 -3.71
CA VAL A 181 1.31 12.34 -3.00
C VAL A 181 1.20 12.75 -1.54
N VAL A 182 1.16 11.78 -0.63
CA VAL A 182 1.12 12.02 0.81
C VAL A 182 2.36 11.41 1.44
N VAL A 183 3.18 12.26 2.04
CA VAL A 183 4.34 11.86 2.83
C VAL A 183 4.00 12.00 4.30
N ARG A 184 4.27 10.97 5.08
CA ARG A 184 4.15 10.97 6.54
C ARG A 184 5.44 10.51 7.17
N THR A 185 5.88 11.23 8.19
CA THR A 185 7.08 10.93 8.95
C THR A 185 6.83 11.10 10.44
N ALA A 186 7.63 10.44 11.27
CA ALA A 186 7.63 10.73 12.70
C ALA A 186 8.00 12.20 12.97
N PRO A 187 7.52 12.81 14.07
CA PRO A 187 7.82 14.20 14.40
C PRO A 187 9.33 14.52 14.36
N GLY A 188 9.71 15.58 13.66
CA GLY A 188 11.09 16.02 13.49
C GLY A 188 11.96 15.16 12.55
N GLN A 189 11.39 14.14 11.89
CA GLN A 189 12.14 13.30 10.93
C GLN A 189 11.99 13.76 9.46
N PHE A 190 11.09 14.69 9.15
CA PHE A 190 10.84 15.11 7.78
C PHE A 190 12.10 15.62 7.06
N GLU A 191 12.88 16.47 7.72
CA GLU A 191 14.12 17.04 7.15
C GLU A 191 15.15 15.98 6.76
N ARG A 192 15.14 14.82 7.41
CA ARG A 192 16.05 13.71 7.08
C ARG A 192 15.77 13.12 5.69
N TYR A 193 14.51 13.15 5.25
CA TYR A 193 14.06 12.54 4.00
C TYR A 193 13.77 13.58 2.92
N ARG A 194 13.88 14.87 3.24
CA ARG A 194 13.51 15.98 2.36
C ARG A 194 14.12 15.88 0.97
N ASP A 195 15.42 15.62 0.86
CA ASP A 195 16.10 15.52 -0.44
C ASP A 195 15.59 14.33 -1.26
N GLN A 196 15.26 13.21 -0.61
CA GLN A 196 14.72 12.02 -1.27
C GLN A 196 13.27 12.25 -1.74
N ILE A 197 12.48 12.95 -0.93
CA ILE A 197 11.10 13.33 -1.26
C ILE A 197 11.11 14.31 -2.44
N ASP A 198 11.97 15.33 -2.40
CA ASP A 198 12.07 16.33 -3.47
C ASP A 198 12.54 15.68 -4.78
N ALA A 199 13.52 14.78 -4.73
CA ALA A 199 13.93 14.00 -5.88
C ALA A 199 12.78 13.16 -6.47
N LEU A 200 11.99 12.50 -5.63
CA LEU A 200 10.80 11.77 -6.07
C LEU A 200 9.79 12.70 -6.74
N LEU A 201 9.41 13.80 -6.10
CA LEU A 201 8.44 14.77 -6.64
C LEU A 201 8.92 15.37 -7.97
N SER A 202 10.20 15.71 -8.06
CA SER A 202 10.81 16.23 -9.29
C SER A 202 10.80 15.21 -10.43
N SER A 203 10.93 13.91 -10.11
CA SER A 203 10.98 12.83 -11.09
C SER A 203 9.64 12.46 -11.72
N ILE A 204 8.52 12.99 -11.22
CA ILE A 204 7.19 12.63 -11.73
C ILE A 204 7.04 13.15 -13.16
N THR A 205 6.78 12.22 -14.09
CA THR A 205 6.54 12.51 -15.50
C THR A 205 5.08 12.28 -15.86
N PRO A 206 4.49 13.15 -16.71
CA PRO A 206 3.13 12.94 -17.24
C PRO A 206 3.07 11.71 -18.15
N GLU A 207 1.85 11.34 -18.53
CA GLU A 207 1.60 10.41 -19.63
C GLU A 207 2.48 10.78 -20.84
N ALA A 208 3.17 9.79 -21.41
CA ALA A 208 3.82 9.96 -22.68
C ALA A 208 2.74 10.18 -23.75
N ALA A 209 2.58 11.44 -24.18
CA ALA A 209 1.73 11.80 -25.30
C ALA A 209 2.04 10.85 -26.47
N ARG A 210 1.07 10.01 -26.81
CA ARG A 210 1.18 9.06 -27.92
C ARG A 210 0.61 9.67 -29.20
#